data_AF-A0A431MQR1-F1
#
_entry.id   AF-A0A431MQR1-F1
#
_cell.length_a   1.000
_cell.length_b   1.000
_cell.length_c   1.000
_cell.angle_alpha   90.00
_cell.angle_beta   90.00
_cell.angle_gamma   90.00
#
_symmetry.space_group_name_H-M   'P 1'
#
loop_
_entity.id
_entity.type
_entity.pdbx_description
1 polymer ?
#
loop_
_entity_poly.entity_id
_entity_poly.type
_entity_poly.pdbx_seq_one_letter_code
_entity_poly.pdbx_strand_id
1 'polypeptide(L)'
;MKKLSTISRILMAFASLALIGTFFVPVWRIDLFAPQYPEGLTMKIWLTKLTGDVDIINGLNHYIGMKHISVEMFPEFSYLIYIVGFFIVVVLIAAITGNRKILAAYLLLSIIGGALAMYDFWKWGYAYGHDLNPDAPIKVPGMGYQPPLIGHKRLLNFDAYSTPDIGGWIVVIAGVLAFLIFFTAWYKAKKKLPVSTATAAMAGLMLLFTSCSTNPHPITLGKDDCYTCKMGFVDPKFGGEVITTKGKVYMFDDVICMVRFLKSGSVDEKNISKKVFINYNKENDFIEADKTFFYVSAALKTPMNSNAAAFTSQAEAEKMNSDGKGKVMHWDEVYSKLQ
;
A
#
# COMPACT_ATOMS: atom_id res chain seq x y z
N MET A 1 27.06 -28.80 16.65
CA MET A 1 25.62 -28.52 16.42
C MET A 1 25.02 -29.66 15.61
N LYS A 2 23.80 -30.13 15.92
CA LYS A 2 23.13 -31.18 15.13
C LYS A 2 22.91 -30.71 13.69
N LYS A 3 23.05 -31.60 12.71
CA LYS A 3 22.72 -31.32 11.31
C LYS A 3 21.23 -30.95 11.16
N LEU A 4 20.87 -30.30 10.05
CA LEU A 4 19.48 -30.07 9.68
C LEU A 4 18.79 -31.39 9.32
N SER A 5 17.46 -31.44 9.51
CA SER A 5 16.66 -32.61 9.13
C SER A 5 16.64 -32.80 7.61
N THR A 6 16.39 -34.03 7.13
CA THR A 6 16.28 -34.32 5.69
C THR A 6 15.19 -33.47 5.03
N ILE A 7 14.04 -33.29 5.69
CA ILE A 7 12.94 -32.45 5.18
C ILE A 7 13.40 -30.99 5.03
N SER A 8 14.07 -30.43 6.04
CA SER A 8 14.63 -29.07 5.97
C SER A 8 15.62 -28.91 4.81
N ARG A 9 16.45 -29.93 4.55
CA ARG A 9 17.42 -29.91 3.46
C ARG A 9 16.74 -29.94 2.09
N ILE A 10 15.70 -30.76 1.93
CA ILE A 10 14.89 -30.82 0.70
C ILE A 10 14.18 -29.49 0.46
N LEU A 11 13.54 -28.90 1.48
CA LEU A 11 12.86 -27.61 1.37
C LEU A 11 13.81 -26.47 0.99
N MET A 12 15.02 -26.44 1.57
CA MET A 12 16.03 -25.46 1.17
C MET A 12 16.50 -25.67 -0.27
N ALA A 13 16.70 -26.91 -0.71
CA ALA A 13 17.07 -27.20 -2.09
C ALA A 13 15.97 -26.73 -3.06
N PHE A 14 14.69 -26.99 -2.73
CA PHE A 14 13.57 -26.51 -3.52
C PHE A 14 13.50 -24.99 -3.59
N ALA A 15 13.61 -24.28 -2.46
CA ALA A 15 13.65 -22.82 -2.43
C ALA A 15 14.84 -22.24 -3.21
N SER A 16 16.00 -22.89 -3.15
CA SER A 16 17.16 -22.51 -3.94
C SER A 16 16.90 -22.66 -5.44
N LEU A 17 16.34 -23.79 -5.87
CA LEU A 17 16.02 -24.02 -7.28
C LEU A 17 14.91 -23.07 -7.77
N ALA A 18 13.97 -22.68 -6.91
CA ALA A 18 12.95 -21.69 -7.25
C ALA A 18 13.57 -20.32 -7.62
N LEU A 19 14.70 -19.94 -7.02
CA LEU A 19 15.41 -18.70 -7.38
C LEU A 19 15.90 -18.70 -8.84
N ILE A 20 16.08 -19.85 -9.48
CA ILE A 20 16.39 -19.93 -10.92
C ILE A 20 15.27 -19.28 -11.75
N GLY A 21 14.02 -19.30 -11.26
CA GLY A 21 12.91 -18.62 -11.91
C GLY A 21 13.16 -17.12 -12.10
N THR A 22 13.88 -16.47 -11.19
CA THR A 22 14.13 -15.01 -11.22
C THR A 22 14.96 -14.54 -12.41
N PHE A 23 15.66 -15.46 -13.11
CA PHE A 23 16.36 -15.16 -14.36
C PHE A 23 15.40 -14.99 -15.55
N PHE A 24 14.16 -15.46 -15.42
CA PHE A 24 13.17 -15.53 -16.50
C PHE A 24 11.89 -14.73 -16.22
N VAL A 25 11.81 -14.02 -15.10
CA VAL A 25 10.67 -13.18 -14.74
C VAL A 25 11.16 -11.84 -14.17
N PRO A 26 10.35 -10.76 -14.27
CA PRO A 26 10.69 -9.49 -13.63
C PRO A 26 10.78 -9.65 -12.11
N VAL A 27 11.72 -8.96 -11.49
CA VAL A 27 11.89 -8.93 -10.04
C VAL A 27 11.08 -7.81 -9.39
N TRP A 28 10.84 -6.73 -10.12
CA TRP A 28 10.14 -5.57 -9.64
C TRP A 28 9.28 -4.95 -10.74
N ARG A 29 8.22 -4.25 -10.35
CA ARG A 29 7.37 -3.50 -11.27
C ARG A 29 6.98 -2.15 -10.70
N ILE A 30 6.89 -1.18 -11.58
CA ILE A 30 6.38 0.16 -11.33
C ILE A 30 5.20 0.38 -12.26
N ASP A 31 4.04 0.74 -11.70
CA ASP A 31 2.82 1.01 -12.44
C ASP A 31 2.43 2.49 -12.24
N LEU A 32 2.13 3.18 -13.32
CA LEU A 32 1.73 4.59 -13.34
C LEU A 32 0.33 4.72 -13.94
N PHE A 33 -0.58 5.39 -13.25
CA PHE A 33 -1.94 5.64 -13.76
C PHE A 33 -2.21 7.14 -13.82
N ALA A 34 -2.79 7.61 -14.91
CA ALA A 34 -3.23 8.99 -15.08
C ALA A 34 -4.52 9.04 -15.92
N PRO A 35 -5.29 10.15 -15.89
CA PRO A 35 -6.49 10.29 -16.71
C PRO A 35 -6.25 10.07 -18.22
N GLN A 36 -5.05 10.40 -18.71
CA GLN A 36 -4.66 10.21 -20.11
C GLN A 36 -4.24 8.77 -20.45
N TYR A 37 -3.91 7.96 -19.44
CA TYR A 37 -3.50 6.56 -19.56
C TYR A 37 -4.35 5.70 -18.61
N PRO A 38 -5.67 5.56 -18.87
CA PRO A 38 -6.57 4.82 -17.99
C PRO A 38 -6.22 3.33 -17.88
N GLU A 39 -5.56 2.77 -18.90
CA GLU A 39 -5.01 1.41 -18.92
C GLU A 39 -3.78 1.24 -18.01
N GLY A 40 -3.12 2.35 -17.67
CA GLY A 40 -1.87 2.38 -16.92
C GLY A 40 -0.63 2.15 -17.78
N LEU A 41 0.50 2.68 -17.33
CA LEU A 41 1.82 2.46 -17.90
C LEU A 41 2.62 1.58 -16.94
N THR A 42 3.25 0.53 -17.45
CA THR A 42 3.99 -0.40 -16.61
C THR A 42 5.46 -0.44 -17.02
N MET A 43 6.35 -0.24 -16.05
CA MET A 43 7.77 -0.54 -16.17
C MET A 43 8.12 -1.78 -15.34
N LYS A 44 8.71 -2.78 -16.00
CA LYS A 44 9.19 -4.02 -15.38
C LYS A 44 10.71 -4.01 -15.29
N ILE A 45 11.21 -4.30 -14.11
CA ILE A 45 12.63 -4.38 -13.81
C ILE A 45 13.00 -5.86 -13.69
N TRP A 46 13.92 -6.29 -14.54
CA TRP A 46 14.49 -7.64 -14.56
C TRP A 46 15.88 -7.60 -13.94
N LEU A 47 16.51 -8.77 -13.74
CA LEU A 47 17.89 -8.82 -13.27
C LEU A 47 18.90 -8.16 -14.21
N THR A 48 18.56 -7.98 -15.50
CA THR A 48 19.49 -7.52 -16.55
C THR A 48 18.95 -6.42 -17.44
N LYS A 49 17.66 -6.08 -17.34
CA LYS A 49 17.00 -5.22 -18.32
C LYS A 49 15.74 -4.57 -17.77
N LEU A 50 15.25 -3.59 -18.52
CA LEU A 50 13.93 -2.97 -18.34
C LEU A 50 13.02 -3.35 -19.51
N THR A 51 11.73 -3.51 -19.26
CA THR A 51 10.71 -3.73 -20.30
C THR A 51 9.40 -3.04 -19.93
N GLY A 52 8.45 -3.01 -20.87
CA GLY A 52 7.15 -2.35 -20.70
C GLY A 52 7.17 -0.98 -21.36
N ASP A 53 6.43 -0.03 -20.83
CA ASP A 53 6.16 1.27 -21.46
C ASP A 53 7.26 2.32 -21.18
N VAL A 54 8.52 1.88 -21.06
CA VAL A 54 9.66 2.70 -20.63
C VAL A 54 9.84 3.93 -21.52
N ASP A 55 9.67 3.78 -22.84
CA ASP A 55 9.81 4.88 -23.79
C ASP A 55 8.71 5.94 -23.64
N ILE A 56 7.47 5.51 -23.35
CA ILE A 56 6.35 6.41 -23.08
C ILE A 56 6.59 7.17 -21.78
N ILE A 57 6.99 6.44 -20.73
CA ILE A 57 7.35 7.01 -19.43
C ILE A 57 8.47 8.04 -19.60
N ASN A 58 9.49 7.75 -20.40
CA ASN A 58 10.56 8.68 -20.73
C ASN A 58 10.08 9.95 -21.44
N GLY A 59 9.13 9.82 -22.38
CA GLY A 59 8.48 10.96 -23.01
C GLY A 59 7.77 11.87 -22.00
N LEU A 60 7.10 11.27 -21.01
CA LEU A 60 6.42 12.02 -19.94
C LEU A 60 7.41 12.70 -18.98
N ASN A 61 8.46 11.98 -18.59
CA ASN A 61 9.50 12.45 -17.68
C ASN A 61 10.23 13.70 -18.19
N HIS A 62 10.38 13.83 -19.51
CA HIS A 62 10.97 15.00 -20.14
C HIS A 62 10.26 16.32 -19.75
N TYR A 63 8.93 16.30 -19.59
CA TYR A 63 8.17 17.51 -19.26
C TYR A 63 8.40 18.05 -17.85
N ILE A 64 8.75 17.17 -16.91
CA ILE A 64 9.02 17.49 -15.50
C ILE A 64 10.51 17.49 -15.17
N GLY A 65 11.37 17.33 -16.19
CA GLY A 65 12.83 17.43 -16.05
C GLY A 65 13.49 16.19 -15.44
N MET A 66 12.79 15.07 -15.34
CA MET A 66 13.39 13.83 -14.87
C MET A 66 14.33 13.24 -15.94
N LYS A 67 15.37 12.51 -15.48
CA LYS A 67 16.35 11.90 -16.38
C LYS A 67 15.69 10.85 -17.27
N HIS A 68 16.27 10.64 -18.46
CA HIS A 68 15.87 9.56 -19.34
C HIS A 68 16.26 8.22 -18.75
N ILE A 69 15.28 7.33 -18.55
CA ILE A 69 15.48 5.99 -18.01
C ILE A 69 16.10 5.10 -19.07
N SER A 70 17.31 4.62 -18.81
CA SER A 70 18.00 3.65 -19.63
C SER A 70 18.70 2.59 -18.78
N VAL A 71 19.06 1.46 -19.39
CA VAL A 71 19.71 0.31 -18.72
C VAL A 71 21.07 0.70 -18.14
N GLU A 72 21.77 1.63 -18.80
CA GLU A 72 23.11 2.08 -18.44
C GLU A 72 23.15 2.83 -17.10
N MET A 73 22.01 3.34 -16.63
CA MET A 73 21.91 3.97 -15.32
C MET A 73 21.96 2.97 -14.15
N PHE A 74 21.84 1.67 -14.44
CA PHE A 74 21.77 0.59 -13.46
C PHE A 74 22.97 -0.37 -13.66
N PRO A 75 24.17 0.00 -13.16
CA PRO A 75 25.34 -0.86 -13.26
C PRO A 75 25.11 -2.26 -12.63
N GLU A 76 24.18 -2.36 -11.69
CA GLU A 76 23.68 -3.58 -11.05
C GLU A 76 23.30 -4.66 -12.07
N PHE A 77 22.71 -4.29 -13.20
CA PHE A 77 22.28 -5.24 -14.22
C PHE A 77 23.42 -6.06 -14.82
N SER A 78 24.66 -5.58 -14.74
CA SER A 78 25.84 -6.32 -15.18
C SER A 78 26.25 -7.45 -14.21
N TYR A 79 25.85 -7.38 -12.94
CA TYR A 79 26.33 -8.31 -11.90
C TYR A 79 25.25 -8.96 -11.03
N LEU A 80 24.00 -8.50 -11.06
CA LEU A 80 22.90 -9.07 -10.27
C LEU A 80 22.67 -10.56 -10.53
N ILE A 81 22.83 -11.01 -11.79
CA ILE A 81 22.73 -12.44 -12.14
C ILE A 81 23.74 -13.31 -11.40
N TYR A 82 24.96 -12.80 -11.16
CA TYR A 82 26.00 -13.51 -10.43
C TYR A 82 25.72 -13.51 -8.93
N ILE A 83 25.15 -12.43 -8.40
CA ILE A 83 24.70 -12.36 -7.00
C ILE A 83 23.62 -13.41 -6.74
N VAL A 84 22.60 -13.48 -7.59
CA VAL A 84 21.54 -14.49 -7.46
C VAL A 84 22.12 -15.90 -7.60
N GLY A 85 23.00 -16.12 -8.59
CA GLY A 85 23.70 -17.40 -8.77
C GLY A 85 24.54 -17.80 -7.55
N PHE A 86 25.26 -16.87 -6.94
CA PHE A 86 25.99 -17.09 -5.69
C PHE A 86 25.06 -17.54 -4.56
N PHE A 87 23.94 -16.85 -4.35
CA PHE A 87 22.98 -17.23 -3.32
C PHE A 87 22.35 -18.62 -3.57
N ILE A 88 22.07 -18.98 -4.83
CA ILE A 88 21.62 -20.32 -5.20
C ILE A 88 22.64 -21.36 -4.75
N VAL A 89 23.91 -21.20 -5.15
CA VAL A 89 24.99 -22.14 -4.81
C VAL A 89 25.17 -22.26 -3.31
N VAL A 90 25.18 -21.16 -2.56
CA VAL A 90 25.32 -21.18 -1.09
C VAL A 90 24.19 -21.95 -0.42
N VAL A 91 22.93 -21.76 -0.84
CA VAL A 91 21.79 -22.51 -0.27
C VAL A 91 21.86 -23.99 -0.64
N LEU A 92 22.27 -24.34 -1.87
CA LEU A 92 22.48 -25.74 -2.25
C LEU A 92 23.56 -26.39 -1.39
N ILE A 93 24.67 -25.70 -1.13
CA ILE A 93 25.72 -26.19 -0.22
C ILE A 93 25.16 -26.36 1.20
N ALA A 94 24.36 -25.41 1.69
CA ALA A 94 23.70 -25.53 3.00
C ALA A 94 22.74 -26.72 3.06
N ALA A 95 22.01 -27.00 1.97
CA ALA A 95 21.11 -28.14 1.82
C ALA A 95 21.87 -29.48 1.77
N ILE A 96 22.94 -29.58 0.98
CA ILE A 96 23.76 -30.79 0.86
C ILE A 96 24.46 -31.09 2.19
N THR A 97 25.10 -30.10 2.80
CA THR A 97 25.88 -30.31 4.05
C THR A 97 25.00 -30.40 5.29
N GLY A 98 23.79 -29.80 5.26
CA GLY A 98 22.93 -29.64 6.43
C GLY A 98 23.55 -28.76 7.53
N ASN A 99 24.51 -27.91 7.17
CA ASN A 99 25.28 -27.10 8.12
C ASN A 99 24.55 -25.79 8.46
N ARG A 100 24.16 -25.67 9.75
CA ARG A 100 23.43 -24.50 10.26
C ARG A 100 24.24 -23.19 10.23
N LYS A 101 25.57 -23.26 10.27
CA LYS A 101 26.42 -22.06 10.16
C LYS A 101 26.34 -21.46 8.75
N ILE A 102 26.32 -22.32 7.73
CA ILE A 102 26.19 -21.90 6.34
C ILE A 102 24.80 -21.27 6.13
N LEU A 103 23.74 -21.90 6.65
CA LEU A 103 22.39 -21.32 6.60
C LEU A 103 22.31 -19.97 7.34
N ALA A 104 22.95 -19.84 8.51
CA ALA A 104 22.99 -18.57 9.25
C ALA A 104 23.75 -17.49 8.47
N ALA A 105 24.89 -17.83 7.88
CA ALA A 105 25.67 -16.92 7.05
C ALA A 105 24.88 -16.50 5.79
N TYR A 106 24.19 -17.44 5.14
CA TYR A 106 23.30 -17.16 4.02
C TYR A 106 22.20 -16.15 4.40
N LEU A 107 21.52 -16.36 5.53
CA LEU A 107 20.47 -15.44 6.00
C LEU A 107 21.02 -14.05 6.31
N LEU A 108 22.17 -13.98 6.99
CA LEU A 108 22.83 -12.73 7.29
C LEU A 108 23.21 -11.97 6.01
N LEU A 109 23.84 -12.66 5.06
CA LEU A 109 24.21 -12.09 3.76
C LEU A 109 22.99 -11.66 2.95
N SER A 110 21.88 -12.41 3.02
CA SER A 110 20.63 -12.07 2.32
C SER A 110 20.01 -10.80 2.91
N ILE A 111 20.00 -10.65 4.24
CA ILE A 111 19.51 -9.43 4.91
C ILE A 111 20.38 -8.22 4.55
N ILE A 112 21.71 -8.36 4.62
CA ILE A 112 22.64 -7.29 4.26
C ILE A 112 22.48 -6.92 2.79
N GLY A 113 22.47 -7.90 1.88
CA GLY A 113 22.30 -7.67 0.45
C GLY A 113 20.96 -7.01 0.11
N GLY A 114 19.87 -7.47 0.73
CA GLY A 114 18.55 -6.86 0.58
C GLY A 114 18.51 -5.42 1.08
N ALA A 115 19.10 -5.13 2.25
CA ALA A 115 19.18 -3.78 2.79
C ALA A 115 20.01 -2.84 1.89
N LEU A 116 21.14 -3.32 1.38
CA LEU A 116 21.97 -2.57 0.43
C LEU A 116 21.23 -2.29 -0.88
N ALA A 117 20.54 -3.29 -1.44
CA ALA A 117 19.75 -3.13 -2.66
C ALA A 117 18.59 -2.12 -2.46
N MET A 118 17.90 -2.16 -1.33
CA MET A 118 16.83 -1.19 -1.02
C MET A 118 17.36 0.22 -0.78
N TYR A 119 18.51 0.34 -0.12
CA TYR A 119 19.16 1.63 0.07
C TYR A 119 19.62 2.23 -1.26
N ASP A 120 20.25 1.42 -2.13
CA ASP A 120 20.67 1.84 -3.45
C ASP A 120 19.48 2.27 -4.31
N PHE A 121 18.41 1.49 -4.32
CA PHE A 121 17.18 1.84 -5.04
C PHE A 121 16.53 3.13 -4.49
N TRP A 122 16.50 3.32 -3.16
CA TRP A 122 16.02 4.56 -2.57
C TRP A 122 16.88 5.77 -2.97
N LYS A 123 18.21 5.61 -2.92
CA LYS A 123 19.17 6.67 -3.28
C LYS A 123 19.04 7.05 -4.74
N TRP A 124 18.96 6.06 -5.63
CA TRP A 124 18.72 6.27 -7.05
C TRP A 124 17.39 6.99 -7.27
N GLY A 125 16.30 6.52 -6.65
CA GLY A 125 14.97 7.13 -6.77
C GLY A 125 14.91 8.56 -6.23
N TYR A 126 15.66 8.86 -5.16
CA TYR A 126 15.77 10.21 -4.62
C TYR A 126 16.44 11.14 -5.62
N ALA A 127 17.61 10.75 -6.15
CA ALA A 127 18.29 11.53 -7.18
C ALA A 127 17.42 11.69 -8.42
N TYR A 128 16.77 10.62 -8.86
CA TYR A 128 15.87 10.59 -10.01
C TYR A 128 14.70 11.59 -9.89
N GLY A 129 14.17 11.77 -8.67
CA GLY A 129 13.06 12.67 -8.39
C GLY A 129 13.41 14.11 -8.00
N HIS A 130 14.67 14.41 -7.70
CA HIS A 130 15.08 15.73 -7.19
C HIS A 130 16.19 16.40 -8.01
N ASP A 131 16.99 15.64 -8.76
CA ASP A 131 17.98 16.16 -9.70
C ASP A 131 17.31 16.40 -11.07
N LEU A 132 16.46 17.43 -11.10
CA LEU A 132 15.61 17.76 -12.23
C LEU A 132 16.24 18.83 -13.12
N ASN A 133 16.04 18.72 -14.43
CA ASN A 133 16.49 19.71 -15.39
C ASN A 133 15.82 21.07 -15.10
N PRO A 134 16.60 22.14 -14.81
CA PRO A 134 16.06 23.46 -14.51
C PRO A 134 15.31 24.08 -15.69
N ASP A 135 15.49 23.60 -16.92
CA ASP A 135 14.84 24.10 -18.14
C ASP A 135 13.55 23.33 -18.51
N ALA A 136 13.09 22.41 -17.65
CA ALA A 136 11.90 21.61 -17.91
C ALA A 136 10.63 22.47 -18.12
N PRO A 137 9.73 22.09 -19.04
CA PRO A 137 8.48 22.82 -19.29
C PRO A 137 7.58 22.99 -18.06
N ILE A 138 7.50 21.99 -17.18
CA ILE A 138 6.64 21.98 -16.00
C ILE A 138 7.51 22.01 -14.75
N LYS A 139 7.34 23.05 -13.92
CA LYS A 139 8.04 23.21 -12.64
C LYS A 139 7.01 23.54 -11.57
N VAL A 140 7.00 22.75 -10.51
CA VAL A 140 6.18 23.01 -9.32
C VAL A 140 7.13 23.34 -8.17
N PRO A 141 7.16 24.60 -7.69
CA PRO A 141 8.09 25.01 -6.63
C PRO A 141 7.99 24.13 -5.38
N GLY A 142 9.12 23.60 -4.93
CA GLY A 142 9.20 22.77 -3.71
C GLY A 142 8.70 21.34 -3.85
N MET A 143 8.34 20.88 -5.06
CA MET A 143 7.88 19.50 -5.31
C MET A 143 8.99 18.63 -5.92
N GLY A 144 9.22 17.45 -5.35
CA GLY A 144 10.05 16.39 -5.93
C GLY A 144 9.20 15.23 -6.47
N TYR A 145 9.67 14.58 -7.53
CA TYR A 145 8.95 13.53 -8.24
C TYR A 145 9.46 12.12 -7.93
N GLN A 146 10.06 11.92 -6.76
CA GLN A 146 10.60 10.61 -6.36
C GLN A 146 9.46 9.57 -6.31
N PRO A 147 9.54 8.50 -7.13
CA PRO A 147 8.62 7.37 -7.04
C PRO A 147 8.70 6.66 -5.68
N PRO A 148 7.63 6.00 -5.22
CA PRO A 148 7.69 5.25 -3.97
C PRO A 148 8.70 4.10 -4.10
N LEU A 149 9.48 3.84 -3.05
CA LEU A 149 10.35 2.66 -3.02
C LEU A 149 9.50 1.38 -3.05
N ILE A 150 8.50 1.31 -2.17
CA ILE A 150 7.48 0.27 -2.07
C ILE A 150 6.15 0.96 -1.79
N GLY A 151 5.05 0.46 -2.37
CA GLY A 151 3.69 0.92 -2.08
C GLY A 151 3.20 1.90 -3.14
N HIS A 152 2.48 2.93 -2.70
CA HIS A 152 1.79 3.89 -3.56
C HIS A 152 2.16 5.33 -3.18
N LYS A 153 2.26 6.20 -4.19
CA LYS A 153 2.42 7.63 -4.01
C LYS A 153 1.82 8.37 -5.21
N ARG A 154 1.02 9.40 -4.94
CA ARG A 154 0.54 10.34 -5.95
C ARG A 154 1.66 11.34 -6.30
N LEU A 155 1.93 11.52 -7.58
CA LEU A 155 2.88 12.48 -8.15
C LEU A 155 2.14 13.31 -9.21
N LEU A 156 1.75 14.55 -8.86
CA LEU A 156 0.84 15.37 -9.70
C LEU A 156 -0.45 14.59 -10.01
N ASN A 157 -0.77 14.42 -11.29
CA ASN A 157 -1.93 13.68 -11.77
C ASN A 157 -1.65 12.18 -11.97
N PHE A 158 -0.48 11.68 -11.58
CA PHE A 158 -0.11 10.27 -11.67
C PHE A 158 -0.22 9.57 -10.33
N ASP A 159 -0.86 8.41 -10.30
CA ASP A 159 -0.69 7.41 -9.24
C ASP A 159 0.49 6.51 -9.58
N ALA A 160 1.52 6.50 -8.74
CA ALA A 160 2.66 5.61 -8.89
C ALA A 160 2.62 4.49 -7.87
N TYR A 161 2.67 3.24 -8.34
CA TYR A 161 2.80 2.04 -7.52
C TYR A 161 4.18 1.40 -7.76
N SER A 162 4.82 0.94 -6.69
CA SER A 162 6.10 0.23 -6.75
C SER A 162 6.02 -1.03 -5.91
N THR A 163 6.18 -2.20 -6.54
CA THR A 163 6.00 -3.49 -5.86
C THR A 163 6.94 -4.56 -6.38
N PRO A 164 7.28 -5.57 -5.56
CA PRO A 164 7.88 -6.80 -6.07
C PRO A 164 6.97 -7.42 -7.13
N ASP A 165 7.57 -7.82 -8.25
CA ASP A 165 6.89 -8.65 -9.25
C ASP A 165 7.19 -10.13 -8.94
N ILE A 166 6.85 -11.07 -9.84
CA ILE A 166 6.94 -12.52 -9.61
C ILE A 166 8.32 -12.93 -9.07
N GLY A 167 9.40 -12.43 -9.66
CA GLY A 167 10.77 -12.74 -9.24
C GLY A 167 11.09 -12.21 -7.85
N GLY A 168 10.60 -11.03 -7.50
CA GLY A 168 10.76 -10.44 -6.17
C GLY A 168 10.04 -11.28 -5.11
N TRP A 169 8.81 -11.74 -5.40
CA TRP A 169 8.07 -12.63 -4.52
C TRP A 169 8.74 -13.99 -4.34
N ILE A 170 9.35 -14.55 -5.39
CA ILE A 170 10.15 -15.77 -5.28
C ILE A 170 11.29 -15.58 -4.27
N VAL A 171 12.02 -14.47 -4.34
CA VAL A 171 13.11 -14.15 -3.40
C VAL A 171 12.59 -14.00 -1.97
N VAL A 172 11.50 -13.26 -1.77
CA VAL A 172 10.90 -13.05 -0.44
C VAL A 172 10.45 -14.38 0.17
N ILE A 173 9.73 -15.22 -0.58
CA ILE A 173 9.24 -16.51 -0.11
C ILE A 173 10.41 -17.46 0.21
N ALA A 174 11.44 -17.51 -0.64
CA ALA A 174 12.62 -18.32 -0.40
C ALA A 174 13.36 -17.87 0.88
N GLY A 175 13.52 -16.57 1.09
CA GLY A 175 14.13 -15.99 2.29
C GLY A 175 13.34 -16.31 3.56
N VAL A 176 12.01 -16.14 3.52
CA VAL A 176 11.11 -16.48 4.65
C VAL A 176 11.21 -17.98 4.97
N LEU A 177 11.20 -18.86 3.97
CA LEU A 177 11.33 -20.30 4.20
C LEU A 177 12.68 -20.65 4.85
N ALA A 178 13.78 -20.09 4.35
CA ALA A 178 15.11 -20.28 4.92
C ALA A 178 15.18 -19.81 6.38
N PHE A 179 14.57 -18.66 6.70
CA PHE A 179 14.48 -18.15 8.06
C PHE A 179 13.68 -19.09 8.98
N LEU A 180 12.52 -19.58 8.54
CA LEU A 180 11.71 -20.51 9.32
C LEU A 180 12.45 -21.83 9.59
N ILE A 181 13.18 -22.36 8.60
CA ILE A 181 14.01 -23.55 8.76
C ILE A 181 15.12 -23.31 9.78
N PHE A 182 15.80 -22.16 9.71
CA PHE A 182 16.83 -21.80 10.67
C PHE A 182 16.25 -21.66 12.09
N PHE A 183 15.16 -20.90 12.23
CA PHE A 183 14.49 -20.62 13.50
C PHE A 183 14.01 -21.91 14.19
N THR A 184 13.32 -22.80 13.46
CA THR A 184 12.87 -24.08 14.01
C THR A 184 14.03 -24.98 14.42
N ALA A 185 15.11 -25.02 13.63
CA ALA A 185 16.31 -25.78 13.97
C ALA A 185 17.01 -25.22 15.23
N TRP A 186 17.07 -23.90 15.36
CA TRP A 186 17.62 -23.21 16.53
C TRP A 186 16.77 -23.44 17.79
N TYR A 187 15.44 -23.31 17.68
CA TYR A 187 14.51 -23.51 18.79
C TYR A 187 14.58 -24.93 19.35
N LYS A 188 14.59 -25.96 18.48
CA LYS A 188 14.76 -27.37 18.89
C LYS A 188 16.13 -27.68 19.50
N ALA A 189 17.16 -26.89 19.20
CA ALA A 189 18.45 -27.03 19.86
C ALA A 189 18.45 -26.45 21.28
N LYS A 190 17.64 -25.42 21.54
CA LYS A 190 17.51 -24.80 22.87
C LYS A 190 16.49 -25.50 23.77
N LYS A 191 15.35 -25.99 23.26
CA LYS A 191 14.38 -26.78 24.03
C LYS A 191 14.52 -28.27 23.70
N LYS A 192 14.76 -29.12 24.71
CA LYS A 192 14.72 -30.59 24.62
C LYS A 192 13.27 -31.10 24.41
N LEU A 193 12.52 -30.61 23.42
CA LEU A 193 11.13 -31.02 23.18
C LEU A 193 10.96 -31.65 21.79
N PRO A 194 10.30 -32.82 21.70
CA PRO A 194 9.98 -33.46 20.44
C PRO A 194 8.68 -32.84 19.89
N VAL A 195 8.80 -31.90 18.96
CA VAL A 195 7.62 -31.41 18.22
C VAL A 195 7.74 -31.81 16.75
N SER A 196 6.69 -32.47 16.26
CA SER A 196 6.47 -32.90 14.89
C SER A 196 6.67 -31.74 13.90
N THR A 197 7.44 -32.00 12.84
CA THR A 197 8.15 -31.03 12.00
C THR A 197 7.32 -30.24 10.99
N ALA A 198 5.99 -30.35 10.96
CA ALA A 198 5.21 -29.83 9.82
C ALA A 198 4.22 -28.69 10.15
N THR A 199 3.76 -28.55 11.39
CA THR A 199 2.60 -27.67 11.70
C THR A 199 2.96 -26.30 12.26
N ALA A 200 4.11 -26.14 12.93
CA ALA A 200 4.45 -24.89 13.61
C ALA A 200 4.95 -23.76 12.68
N ALA A 201 5.55 -24.10 11.53
CA ALA A 201 6.06 -23.10 10.58
C ALA A 201 4.94 -22.47 9.74
N MET A 202 3.86 -23.23 9.47
CA MET A 202 2.69 -22.73 8.73
C MET A 202 1.82 -21.80 9.60
N ALA A 203 1.73 -22.08 10.90
CA ALA A 203 0.93 -21.29 11.84
C ALA A 203 1.52 -19.90 12.14
N GLY A 204 2.85 -19.74 12.06
CA GLY A 204 3.51 -18.46 12.32
C GLY A 204 3.32 -17.40 11.24
N LEU A 205 3.11 -17.81 9.98
CA LEU A 205 2.90 -16.91 8.85
C LEU A 205 1.43 -16.44 8.72
N MET A 206 0.48 -17.22 9.25
CA MET A 206 -0.96 -16.90 9.24
C MET A 206 -1.39 -15.90 10.32
N LEU A 207 -0.60 -15.68 11.37
CA LEU A 207 -0.96 -14.82 12.50
C LEU A 207 -0.67 -13.32 12.28
N LEU A 208 -0.14 -12.92 11.11
CA LEU A 208 0.22 -11.53 10.82
C LEU A 208 -0.84 -10.74 10.03
N PHE A 209 -1.99 -11.35 9.69
CA PHE A 209 -3.02 -10.70 8.85
C PHE A 209 -4.35 -10.40 9.55
N THR A 210 -4.46 -10.59 10.87
CA THR A 210 -5.70 -10.29 11.61
C THR A 210 -5.60 -8.99 12.39
N SER A 211 -5.42 -7.86 11.70
CA SER A 211 -5.69 -6.54 12.25
C SER A 211 -6.89 -5.93 11.52
N CYS A 212 -8.05 -6.56 11.63
CA CYS A 212 -9.32 -5.92 11.28
C CYS A 212 -9.77 -5.06 12.46
N SER A 213 -9.59 -3.74 12.38
CA SER A 213 -10.26 -2.78 13.25
C SER A 213 -11.60 -2.37 12.63
N THR A 214 -12.63 -2.23 13.46
CA THR A 214 -13.96 -1.70 13.05
C THR A 214 -14.17 -0.26 13.53
N ASN A 215 -13.08 0.46 13.79
CA ASN A 215 -13.11 1.83 14.28
C ASN A 215 -13.03 2.81 13.10
N PRO A 216 -13.65 4.00 13.22
CA PRO A 216 -13.47 5.06 12.24
C PRO A 216 -12.00 5.44 12.07
N HIS A 217 -11.62 5.82 10.85
CA HIS A 217 -10.26 6.22 10.53
C HIS A 217 -10.19 7.76 10.43
N PRO A 218 -9.21 8.41 11.07
CA PRO A 218 -9.02 9.84 10.89
C PRO A 218 -8.73 10.18 9.42
N ILE A 219 -9.43 11.19 8.90
CA ILE A 219 -9.27 11.71 7.54
C ILE A 219 -8.08 12.66 7.50
N THR A 220 -7.18 12.41 6.56
CA THR A 220 -5.93 13.14 6.34
C THR A 220 -5.95 13.87 5.00
N LEU A 221 -5.96 15.20 5.06
CA LEU A 221 -5.91 16.06 3.87
C LEU A 221 -4.67 15.77 3.01
N GLY A 222 -4.86 15.76 1.68
CA GLY A 222 -3.80 15.48 0.70
C GLY A 222 -3.35 14.01 0.63
N LYS A 223 -3.97 13.12 1.41
CA LYS A 223 -3.70 11.67 1.40
C LYS A 223 -4.94 10.85 1.07
N ASP A 224 -6.07 11.17 1.70
CA ASP A 224 -7.30 10.40 1.55
C ASP A 224 -8.19 10.98 0.44
N ASP A 225 -8.90 10.08 -0.26
CA ASP A 225 -9.81 10.42 -1.36
C ASP A 225 -11.23 9.98 -1.04
N CYS A 226 -12.21 10.78 -1.47
CA CYS A 226 -13.61 10.40 -1.39
C CYS A 226 -13.91 9.23 -2.33
N TYR A 227 -14.49 8.17 -1.79
CA TYR A 227 -14.81 6.97 -2.57
C TYR A 227 -15.80 7.24 -3.70
N THR A 228 -16.73 8.18 -3.53
CA THR A 228 -17.80 8.44 -4.51
C THR A 228 -17.34 9.38 -5.63
N CYS A 229 -16.80 10.56 -5.30
CA CYS A 229 -16.41 11.55 -6.31
C CYS A 229 -14.97 11.39 -6.82
N LYS A 230 -14.15 10.54 -6.17
CA LYS A 230 -12.74 10.30 -6.50
C LYS A 230 -11.82 11.53 -6.38
N MET A 231 -12.32 12.60 -5.76
CA MET A 231 -11.53 13.79 -5.45
C MET A 231 -10.96 13.68 -4.03
N GLY A 232 -9.82 14.31 -3.81
CA GLY A 232 -9.22 14.45 -2.48
C GLY A 232 -10.09 15.29 -1.56
N PHE A 233 -9.99 15.04 -0.25
CA PHE A 233 -10.75 15.80 0.74
C PHE A 233 -10.39 17.28 0.71
N VAL A 234 -11.40 18.15 0.72
CA VAL A 234 -11.24 19.61 0.74
C VAL A 234 -11.45 20.16 2.15
N ASP A 235 -12.47 19.67 2.85
CA ASP A 235 -12.85 20.16 4.17
C ASP A 235 -13.43 18.99 5.00
N PRO A 236 -12.63 18.33 5.85
CA PRO A 236 -12.99 17.05 6.46
C PRO A 236 -14.21 17.12 7.37
N LYS A 237 -14.58 18.31 7.89
CA LYS A 237 -15.71 18.46 8.81
C LYS A 237 -17.08 18.14 8.19
N PHE A 238 -17.16 18.02 6.86
CA PHE A 238 -18.36 17.58 6.14
C PHE A 238 -18.34 16.09 5.78
N GLY A 239 -17.22 15.42 6.08
CA GLY A 239 -16.98 14.06 5.68
C GLY A 239 -17.63 13.01 6.57
N GLY A 240 -17.48 11.77 6.15
CA GLY A 240 -17.95 10.61 6.90
C GLY A 240 -17.40 9.30 6.36
N GLU A 241 -17.72 8.22 7.04
CA GLU A 241 -17.28 6.88 6.68
C GLU A 241 -18.41 5.85 6.72
N VAL A 242 -18.32 4.87 5.83
CA VAL A 242 -19.06 3.60 5.93
C VAL A 242 -18.04 2.50 6.21
N ILE A 243 -18.24 1.80 7.33
CA ILE A 243 -17.36 0.71 7.78
C ILE A 243 -18.13 -0.59 7.65
N THR A 244 -17.57 -1.55 6.93
CA THR A 244 -18.18 -2.87 6.75
C THR A 244 -17.94 -3.80 7.95
N THR A 245 -18.72 -4.88 8.04
CA THR A 245 -18.51 -5.95 9.04
C THR A 245 -17.14 -6.63 8.93
N LYS A 246 -16.49 -6.51 7.77
CA LYS A 246 -15.12 -7.00 7.51
C LYS A 246 -14.03 -5.94 7.79
N GLY A 247 -14.38 -4.77 8.31
CA GLY A 247 -13.42 -3.70 8.62
C GLY A 247 -12.96 -2.88 7.42
N LYS A 248 -13.49 -3.12 6.21
CA LYS A 248 -13.24 -2.23 5.06
C LYS A 248 -13.94 -0.89 5.30
N VAL A 249 -13.20 0.21 5.10
CA VAL A 249 -13.68 1.58 5.28
C VAL A 249 -13.81 2.26 3.92
N TYR A 250 -14.94 2.94 3.74
CA TYR A 250 -15.24 3.80 2.61
C TYR A 250 -15.38 5.22 3.13
N MET A 251 -14.53 6.13 2.66
CA MET A 251 -14.49 7.53 3.11
C MET A 251 -15.23 8.43 2.13
N PHE A 252 -15.89 9.48 2.63
CA PHE A 252 -16.65 10.42 1.82
C PHE A 252 -16.36 11.86 2.25
N ASP A 253 -16.03 12.73 1.29
CA ASP A 253 -15.72 14.16 1.51
C ASP A 253 -16.96 15.01 1.82
N ASP A 254 -18.14 14.46 1.57
CA ASP A 254 -19.40 15.15 1.74
C ASP A 254 -20.53 14.14 2.03
N VAL A 255 -21.54 14.53 2.82
CA VAL A 255 -22.72 13.72 3.16
C VAL A 255 -23.42 13.17 1.90
N ILE A 256 -23.54 13.96 0.83
CA ILE A 256 -24.20 13.49 -0.41
C ILE A 256 -23.43 12.37 -1.10
N CYS A 257 -22.10 12.35 -0.98
CA CYS A 257 -21.26 11.29 -1.52
C CYS A 257 -21.53 9.96 -0.83
N MET A 258 -21.74 9.96 0.49
CA MET A 258 -22.15 8.76 1.21
C MET A 258 -23.55 8.31 0.80
N VAL A 259 -24.51 9.23 0.72
CA VAL A 259 -25.89 8.90 0.31
C VAL A 259 -25.91 8.23 -1.07
N ARG A 260 -25.18 8.78 -2.05
CA ARG A 260 -25.07 8.20 -3.40
C ARG A 260 -24.45 6.80 -3.39
N PHE A 261 -23.41 6.59 -2.59
CA PHE A 261 -22.78 5.28 -2.44
C PHE A 261 -23.74 4.23 -1.86
N LEU A 262 -24.50 4.61 -0.82
CA LEU A 262 -25.48 3.72 -0.21
C LEU A 262 -26.63 3.40 -1.17
N LYS A 263 -27.12 4.40 -1.92
CA LYS A 263 -28.18 4.21 -2.92
C LYS A 263 -27.74 3.43 -4.15
N SER A 264 -26.45 3.42 -4.48
CA SER A 264 -25.94 2.66 -5.64
C SER A 264 -25.91 1.15 -5.41
N GLY A 265 -26.12 0.66 -4.17
CA GLY A 265 -26.03 -0.76 -3.85
C GLY A 265 -24.61 -1.31 -3.90
N SER A 266 -23.58 -0.45 -3.83
CA SER A 266 -22.16 -0.89 -3.86
C SER A 266 -21.79 -1.82 -2.70
N VAL A 267 -22.53 -1.74 -1.59
CA VAL A 267 -22.41 -2.61 -0.42
C VAL A 267 -23.81 -2.93 0.09
N ASP A 268 -24.12 -4.22 0.29
CA ASP A 268 -25.36 -4.63 0.95
C ASP A 268 -25.44 -4.06 2.36
N GLU A 269 -26.59 -3.53 2.77
CA GLU A 269 -26.78 -2.92 4.09
C GLU A 269 -26.48 -3.89 5.25
N LYS A 270 -26.75 -5.18 5.09
CA LYS A 270 -26.39 -6.25 6.05
C LYS A 270 -24.87 -6.39 6.31
N ASN A 271 -24.05 -5.90 5.38
CA ASN A 271 -22.59 -5.94 5.46
C ASN A 271 -22.00 -4.63 6.01
N ILE A 272 -22.84 -3.65 6.38
CA ILE A 272 -22.42 -2.40 6.98
C ILE A 272 -22.44 -2.54 8.50
N SER A 273 -21.30 -2.28 9.13
CA SER A 273 -21.15 -2.25 10.59
C SER A 273 -21.50 -0.87 11.14
N LYS A 274 -20.97 0.20 10.54
CA LYS A 274 -21.17 1.58 10.99
C LYS A 274 -21.32 2.56 9.82
N LYS A 275 -22.15 3.58 10.03
CA LYS A 275 -22.27 4.79 9.21
C LYS A 275 -21.93 5.95 10.15
N VAL A 276 -20.86 6.71 9.88
CA VAL A 276 -20.40 7.77 10.77
C VAL A 276 -20.13 9.06 10.02
N PHE A 277 -20.35 10.20 10.68
CA PHE A 277 -20.10 11.54 10.16
C PHE A 277 -19.16 12.30 11.09
N ILE A 278 -18.35 13.18 10.53
CA ILE A 278 -17.47 14.02 11.34
C ILE A 278 -18.31 15.11 12.01
N ASN A 279 -18.10 15.29 13.31
CA ASN A 279 -18.64 16.39 14.08
C ASN A 279 -18.11 17.71 13.50
N TYR A 280 -19.02 18.56 13.02
CA TYR A 280 -18.67 19.83 12.39
C TYR A 280 -17.82 20.73 13.30
N ASN A 281 -18.00 20.63 14.62
CA ASN A 281 -17.30 21.44 15.60
C ASN A 281 -15.94 20.85 16.03
N LYS A 282 -15.63 19.60 15.64
CA LYS A 282 -14.43 18.91 16.12
C LYS A 282 -13.91 17.92 15.07
N GLU A 283 -12.75 18.23 14.51
CA GLU A 283 -12.12 17.43 13.48
C GLU A 283 -11.87 15.97 13.92
N ASN A 284 -12.13 15.03 13.01
CA ASN A 284 -11.93 13.59 13.22
C ASN A 284 -12.66 12.99 14.44
N ASP A 285 -13.67 13.70 14.95
CA ASP A 285 -14.60 13.21 15.96
C ASP A 285 -15.82 12.64 15.25
N PHE A 286 -15.98 11.32 15.27
CA PHE A 286 -17.01 10.64 14.49
C PHE A 286 -18.27 10.37 15.31
N ILE A 287 -19.41 10.68 14.73
CA ILE A 287 -20.75 10.48 15.29
C ILE A 287 -21.45 9.41 14.46
N GLU A 288 -22.06 8.41 15.10
CA GLU A 288 -22.87 7.42 14.39
C GLU A 288 -24.14 8.07 13.82
N ALA A 289 -24.55 7.62 12.62
CA ALA A 289 -25.62 8.25 11.84
C ALA A 289 -26.94 8.41 12.61
N ASP A 290 -27.30 7.41 13.43
CA ASP A 290 -28.49 7.39 14.28
C ASP A 290 -28.48 8.45 15.39
N LYS A 291 -27.29 8.86 15.82
CA LYS A 291 -27.05 9.88 16.86
C LYS A 291 -26.74 11.26 16.29
N THR A 292 -26.71 11.38 14.97
CA THR A 292 -26.29 12.62 14.30
C THR A 292 -27.48 13.54 14.06
N PHE A 293 -27.30 14.83 14.37
CA PHE A 293 -28.21 15.90 13.99
C PHE A 293 -27.60 16.70 12.84
N PHE A 294 -28.29 16.80 11.72
CA PHE A 294 -27.80 17.53 10.56
C PHE A 294 -28.41 18.91 10.45
N TYR A 295 -27.60 19.94 10.33
CA TYR A 295 -28.05 21.23 9.82
C TYR A 295 -27.94 21.24 8.30
N VAL A 296 -29.06 21.47 7.60
CA VAL A 296 -29.13 21.49 6.14
C VAL A 296 -29.67 22.84 5.65
N SER A 297 -28.88 23.58 4.87
CA SER A 297 -29.25 24.92 4.39
C SER A 297 -28.58 25.23 3.07
N ALA A 298 -29.32 25.73 2.07
CA ALA A 298 -28.73 26.12 0.77
C ALA A 298 -27.65 27.21 0.88
N ALA A 299 -27.58 27.93 1.99
CA ALA A 299 -26.52 28.91 2.26
C ALA A 299 -25.20 28.26 2.72
N LEU A 300 -25.24 27.03 3.26
CA LEU A 300 -24.07 26.28 3.67
C LEU A 300 -23.42 25.65 2.43
N LYS A 301 -22.21 26.11 2.09
CA LYS A 301 -21.44 25.51 0.99
C LYS A 301 -20.61 24.35 1.50
N THR A 302 -20.75 23.19 0.87
CA THR A 302 -19.98 21.98 1.17
C THR A 302 -19.27 21.49 -0.10
N PRO A 303 -18.22 20.65 0.01
CA PRO A 303 -17.39 20.27 -1.13
C PRO A 303 -18.17 19.71 -2.34
N MET A 304 -19.23 18.95 -2.08
CA MET A 304 -20.07 18.33 -3.12
C MET A 304 -21.53 18.80 -3.07
N ASN A 305 -21.79 19.95 -2.45
CA ASN A 305 -23.11 20.60 -2.37
C ASN A 305 -24.23 19.76 -1.70
N SER A 306 -23.93 18.91 -0.72
CA SER A 306 -25.00 18.42 0.19
C SER A 306 -25.64 19.56 0.97
N ASN A 307 -24.84 20.60 1.25
CA ASN A 307 -25.23 21.70 2.10
C ASN A 307 -25.65 21.23 3.50
N ALA A 308 -25.01 20.15 4.00
CA ALA A 308 -25.31 19.48 5.25
C ALA A 308 -24.08 19.41 6.18
N ALA A 309 -24.26 19.72 7.46
CA ALA A 309 -23.24 19.63 8.51
C ALA A 309 -23.76 18.79 9.69
N ALA A 310 -22.91 17.93 10.27
CA ALA A 310 -23.26 16.98 11.32
C ALA A 310 -22.89 17.47 12.74
N PHE A 311 -23.78 17.27 13.71
CA PHE A 311 -23.63 17.72 15.10
C PHE A 311 -23.98 16.64 16.10
N THR A 312 -23.43 16.76 17.31
CA THR A 312 -23.65 15.79 18.40
C THR A 312 -24.99 15.99 19.12
N SER A 313 -25.57 17.19 19.00
CA SER A 313 -26.84 17.51 19.64
C SER A 313 -27.69 18.45 18.79
N GLN A 314 -29.00 18.37 19.00
CA GLN A 314 -29.97 19.27 18.37
C GLN A 314 -29.66 20.74 18.66
N ALA A 315 -29.28 21.08 19.89
CA ALA A 315 -28.97 22.46 20.29
C ALA A 315 -27.80 23.06 19.49
N GLU A 316 -26.77 22.26 19.18
CA GLU A 316 -25.65 22.70 18.34
C GLU A 316 -26.08 22.94 16.89
N ALA A 317 -26.88 22.04 16.33
CA ALA A 317 -27.40 22.20 14.97
C ALA A 317 -28.35 23.42 14.86
N GLU A 318 -29.19 23.65 15.86
CA GLU A 318 -30.09 24.81 15.94
C GLU A 318 -29.32 26.13 16.08
N LYS A 319 -28.21 26.14 16.83
CA LYS A 319 -27.33 27.32 16.93
C LYS A 319 -26.77 27.71 15.56
N MET A 320 -26.48 26.74 14.69
CA MET A 320 -26.05 27.01 13.31
C MET A 320 -27.20 27.54 12.43
N ASN A 321 -28.46 27.26 12.78
CA ASN A 321 -29.66 27.77 12.12
C ASN A 321 -30.13 29.15 12.63
N SER A 322 -29.21 29.99 13.14
CA SER A 322 -29.56 31.29 13.75
C SER A 322 -30.18 32.30 12.78
N ASP A 323 -29.98 32.14 11.47
CA ASP A 323 -30.62 32.96 10.43
C ASP A 323 -31.98 32.42 9.96
N GLY A 324 -32.40 31.26 10.47
CA GLY A 324 -33.65 30.58 10.14
C GLY A 324 -33.74 30.04 8.71
N LYS A 325 -32.62 30.00 7.96
CA LYS A 325 -32.62 29.62 6.53
C LYS A 325 -32.37 28.14 6.29
N GLY A 326 -32.05 27.38 7.32
CA GLY A 326 -31.85 25.93 7.26
C GLY A 326 -32.88 25.13 8.04
N LYS A 327 -32.68 23.81 8.04
CA LYS A 327 -33.47 22.85 8.81
C LYS A 327 -32.54 21.90 9.55
N VAL A 328 -32.92 21.56 10.78
CA VAL A 328 -32.31 20.45 11.50
C VAL A 328 -33.03 19.16 11.11
N MET A 329 -32.28 18.13 10.73
CA MET A 329 -32.79 16.87 10.17
C MET A 329 -32.04 15.69 10.78
N HIS A 330 -32.72 14.55 10.93
CA HIS A 330 -32.09 13.27 11.25
C HIS A 330 -31.59 12.54 10.00
N TRP A 331 -30.79 11.50 10.20
CA TRP A 331 -30.18 10.74 9.10
C TRP A 331 -31.19 10.25 8.07
N ASP A 332 -32.33 9.68 8.48
CA ASP A 332 -33.32 9.13 7.54
C ASP A 332 -33.94 10.22 6.65
N GLU A 333 -34.12 11.42 7.19
CA GLU A 333 -34.63 12.56 6.44
C GLU A 333 -33.57 13.08 5.44
N VAL A 334 -32.31 13.16 5.86
CA VAL A 334 -31.17 13.56 5.01
C VAL A 334 -30.96 12.55 3.88
N TYR A 335 -30.96 11.26 4.20
CA TYR A 335 -30.82 10.16 3.25
C TYR A 335 -31.93 10.16 2.19
N SER A 336 -33.16 10.48 2.60
CA SER A 336 -34.31 10.59 1.69
C SER A 336 -34.23 11.83 0.80
N LYS A 337 -33.83 12.98 1.37
CA LYS A 337 -33.80 14.29 0.69
C LYS A 337 -32.65 14.42 -0.32
N LEU A 338 -31.46 13.91 0.00
CA LEU A 338 -30.29 14.05 -0.87
C LEU A 338 -30.30 13.02 -2.01
N GLN A 339 -29.98 13.45 -3.23
CA GLN A 339 -29.94 12.61 -4.44
C GLN A 339 -28.62 12.79 -5.22
#